data_AF-A0ABD3X9N3-F1
#
_entry.id   AF-A0ABD3X9N3-F1
#
_cell.length_a   1.000
_cell.length_b   1.000
_cell.length_c   1.000
_cell.angle_alpha   90.00
_cell.angle_beta   90.00
_cell.angle_gamma   90.00
#
_symmetry.space_group_name_H-M   'P 1'
#
loop_
_entity.id
_entity.type
_entity.pdbx_description
1 polymer ?
#
loop_
_entity_poly.entity_id
_entity_poly.type
_entity_poly.pdbx_seq_one_letter_code
_entity_poly.pdbx_strand_id
1 'polypeptide(L)'
;MASLELQRTHKRKRYQLEEEDRNISLQTRLQTAFENTLDHHPVRTENSCAYCSREIPVTNASSLQRGQHISLRSQSTAGFGKPYRHHAIVKETISCVGNITTLRLIHFEKQKGKIKIYDSIESYDLTIHELRIITYIHPRYSPEKIIRRAEQVLNECGEGKFANYNMLTCNCEDFATWCVVGKEESFQVQTLRVVIENILKYVFGGNSKITKFVLKALFLSSDEIASAMTSSTATPVGLLVGSVVAYFIYCIYFTVSLCKQYFKDRAICKSCLRKQLVKLWVQFSVYIGTSSLTFYVLRYVLPLLTPAAGIPLMVLLLVVSTALFIIIPLIK
;
A
#
# COMPACT_ATOMS: atom_id res chain seq x y z
N MET A 1 -51.55 -25.42 -3.47
CA MET A 1 -50.61 -24.50 -4.15
C MET A 1 -49.45 -24.06 -3.26
N ALA A 2 -49.67 -23.69 -1.99
CA ALA A 2 -48.61 -23.25 -1.06
C ALA A 2 -47.41 -24.22 -0.89
N SER A 3 -47.65 -25.53 -0.85
CA SER A 3 -46.57 -26.54 -0.73
C SER A 3 -45.61 -26.55 -1.94
N LEU A 4 -46.15 -26.30 -3.14
CA LEU A 4 -45.39 -26.28 -4.40
C LEU A 4 -44.52 -25.02 -4.51
N GLU A 5 -45.00 -23.87 -4.02
CA GLU A 5 -44.20 -22.64 -3.93
C GLU A 5 -43.09 -22.74 -2.89
N LEU A 6 -43.36 -23.36 -1.74
CA LEU A 6 -42.34 -23.60 -0.71
C LEU A 6 -41.21 -24.50 -1.24
N GLN A 7 -41.56 -25.59 -1.92
CA GLN A 7 -40.58 -26.48 -2.56
C GLN A 7 -39.75 -25.76 -3.65
N ARG A 8 -40.38 -24.91 -4.47
CA ARG A 8 -39.67 -24.10 -5.47
C ARG A 8 -38.71 -23.10 -4.82
N THR A 9 -39.11 -22.49 -3.72
CA THR A 9 -38.28 -21.53 -2.98
C THR A 9 -37.07 -22.20 -2.34
N HIS A 10 -37.25 -23.37 -1.72
CA HIS A 10 -36.13 -24.16 -1.19
C HIS A 10 -35.17 -24.60 -2.28
N LYS A 11 -35.68 -25.04 -3.44
CA LYS A 11 -34.84 -25.43 -4.58
C LYS A 11 -34.01 -24.26 -5.13
N ARG A 12 -34.59 -23.06 -5.21
CA ARG A 12 -33.88 -21.83 -5.63
C ARG A 12 -32.78 -21.45 -4.63
N LYS A 13 -33.07 -21.44 -3.33
CA LYS A 13 -32.07 -21.14 -2.28
C LYS A 13 -30.91 -22.14 -2.31
N ARG A 14 -31.19 -23.43 -2.48
CA ARG A 14 -30.15 -24.45 -2.59
C ARG A 14 -29.26 -24.23 -3.82
N TYR A 15 -29.84 -23.91 -4.96
CA TYR A 15 -29.06 -23.62 -6.18
C TYR A 15 -28.16 -22.39 -6.01
N GLN A 16 -28.65 -21.32 -5.37
CA GLN A 16 -27.86 -20.12 -5.09
C GLN A 16 -26.66 -20.41 -4.18
N LEU A 17 -26.86 -21.19 -3.11
CA LEU A 17 -25.78 -21.61 -2.22
C LEU A 17 -24.73 -22.47 -2.94
N GLU A 18 -25.17 -23.42 -3.77
CA GLU A 18 -24.26 -24.26 -4.58
C GLU A 18 -23.50 -23.46 -5.66
N GLU A 19 -24.05 -22.36 -6.15
CA GLU A 19 -23.38 -21.44 -7.08
C GLU A 19 -22.37 -20.55 -6.34
N GLU A 20 -22.71 -20.05 -5.16
CA GLU A 20 -21.82 -19.28 -4.30
C GLU A 20 -20.61 -20.10 -3.85
N ASP A 21 -20.81 -21.34 -3.41
CA ASP A 21 -19.74 -22.27 -3.05
C ASP A 21 -18.82 -22.59 -4.23
N ARG A 22 -19.38 -22.73 -5.44
CA ARG A 22 -18.57 -22.94 -6.66
C ARG A 22 -17.74 -21.71 -7.00
N ASN A 23 -18.29 -20.51 -6.85
CA ASN A 23 -17.56 -19.28 -7.09
C ASN A 23 -16.43 -19.06 -6.07
N ILE A 24 -16.69 -19.34 -4.78
CA ILE A 24 -15.67 -19.31 -3.72
C ILE A 24 -14.57 -20.34 -3.99
N SER A 25 -14.95 -21.56 -4.37
CA SER A 25 -14.00 -22.63 -4.72
C SER A 25 -13.14 -22.24 -5.93
N LEU A 26 -13.73 -21.64 -6.97
CA LEU A 26 -13.02 -21.20 -8.15
C LEU A 26 -12.03 -20.06 -7.85
N GLN A 27 -12.46 -19.05 -7.07
CA GLN A 27 -11.57 -17.98 -6.63
C GLN A 27 -10.40 -18.53 -5.81
N THR A 28 -10.67 -19.44 -4.87
CA THR A 28 -9.63 -20.10 -4.07
C THR A 28 -8.65 -20.85 -4.96
N ARG A 29 -9.15 -21.65 -5.92
CA ARG A 29 -8.30 -22.40 -6.86
C ARG A 29 -7.47 -21.49 -7.77
N LEU A 30 -8.03 -20.38 -8.26
CA LEU A 30 -7.29 -19.41 -9.07
C LEU A 30 -6.22 -18.69 -8.26
N GLN A 31 -6.53 -18.33 -7.02
CA GLN A 31 -5.57 -17.71 -6.11
C GLN A 31 -4.45 -18.67 -5.74
N THR A 32 -4.76 -19.92 -5.38
CA THR A 32 -3.77 -20.97 -5.11
C THR A 32 -2.96 -21.32 -6.36
N ALA A 33 -3.56 -21.38 -7.54
CA ALA A 33 -2.83 -21.62 -8.78
C ALA A 33 -1.88 -20.46 -9.12
N PHE A 34 -2.30 -19.22 -8.87
CA PHE A 34 -1.49 -18.02 -9.03
C PHE A 34 -0.32 -17.99 -8.03
N GLU A 35 -0.57 -18.34 -6.77
CA GLU A 35 0.45 -18.47 -5.72
C GLU A 35 1.45 -19.60 -6.06
N ASN A 36 0.97 -20.78 -6.45
CA ASN A 36 1.81 -21.92 -6.82
C ASN A 36 2.67 -21.68 -8.08
N THR A 37 2.17 -20.92 -9.06
CA THR A 37 2.97 -20.51 -10.23
C THR A 37 3.98 -19.40 -9.93
N LEU A 38 3.79 -18.66 -8.83
CA LEU A 38 4.72 -17.62 -8.38
C LEU A 38 5.83 -18.15 -7.47
N ASP A 39 5.57 -19.24 -6.73
CA ASP A 39 6.50 -19.83 -5.75
C ASP A 39 7.64 -20.65 -6.35
N HIS A 40 7.58 -20.98 -7.64
CA HIS A 40 8.72 -21.57 -8.35
C HIS A 40 9.72 -20.47 -8.70
N HIS A 41 10.40 -19.93 -7.69
CA HIS A 41 11.62 -19.15 -7.88
C HIS A 41 12.69 -20.07 -8.47
N PRO A 42 13.12 -19.89 -9.73
CA PRO A 42 14.26 -20.65 -10.22
C PRO A 42 15.43 -20.32 -9.32
N VAL A 43 15.95 -21.34 -8.65
CA VAL A 43 17.13 -21.28 -7.79
C VAL A 43 18.32 -20.94 -8.67
N ARG A 44 18.50 -19.65 -8.99
CA ARG A 44 19.73 -19.16 -9.60
C ARG A 44 19.92 -17.65 -9.42
N THR A 45 21.05 -17.37 -8.74
CA THR A 45 21.86 -16.14 -8.71
C THR A 45 21.50 -15.07 -7.66
N GLU A 46 22.11 -15.25 -6.48
CA GLU A 46 22.97 -14.29 -5.75
C GLU A 46 22.44 -12.91 -5.34
N ASN A 47 21.23 -12.52 -5.72
CA ASN A 47 20.76 -11.17 -5.48
C ASN A 47 19.61 -11.12 -4.47
N SER A 48 19.88 -10.48 -3.33
CA SER A 48 18.94 -10.18 -2.25
C SER A 48 17.79 -9.29 -2.75
N CYS A 49 16.74 -9.92 -3.29
CA CYS A 49 15.57 -9.22 -3.78
C CYS A 49 14.73 -8.71 -2.60
N ALA A 50 14.56 -7.37 -2.52
CA ALA A 50 13.78 -6.72 -1.47
C ALA A 50 12.30 -7.13 -1.46
N TYR A 51 11.77 -7.54 -2.62
CA TYR A 51 10.35 -7.88 -2.82
C TYR A 51 10.01 -9.34 -2.56
N CYS A 52 11.02 -10.20 -2.43
CA CYS A 52 10.79 -11.62 -2.23
C CYS A 52 10.84 -11.90 -0.72
N SER A 53 9.81 -11.42 -0.03
CA SER A 53 9.58 -11.61 1.39
C SER A 53 8.20 -12.21 1.64
N ARG A 54 8.06 -12.93 2.74
CA ARG A 54 6.79 -13.46 3.24
C ARG A 54 6.57 -13.00 4.67
N GLU A 55 5.33 -12.79 5.03
CA GLU A 55 4.96 -12.43 6.40
C GLU A 55 4.45 -13.66 7.14
N ILE A 56 5.08 -13.98 8.27
CA ILE A 56 4.73 -15.13 9.09
C ILE A 56 4.12 -14.60 10.39
N PRO A 57 2.86 -14.95 10.74
CA PRO A 57 2.28 -14.56 12.02
C PRO A 57 3.08 -15.14 13.18
N VAL A 58 3.32 -14.33 14.20
CA VAL A 58 4.01 -14.73 15.42
C VAL A 58 2.99 -15.32 16.38
N THR A 59 2.92 -16.65 16.43
CA THR A 59 2.03 -17.38 17.34
C THR A 59 2.70 -17.76 18.65
N ASN A 60 4.04 -17.74 18.69
CA ASN A 60 4.82 -17.98 19.88
C ASN A 60 6.00 -17.02 19.96
N ALA A 61 6.32 -16.58 21.17
CA ALA A 61 7.41 -15.62 21.38
C ALA A 61 8.79 -16.24 21.09
N SER A 62 8.93 -17.57 21.19
CA SER A 62 10.17 -18.29 20.90
C SER A 62 10.62 -18.19 19.42
N SER A 63 9.70 -17.85 18.51
CA SER A 63 10.03 -17.61 17.10
C SER A 63 10.71 -16.27 16.83
N LEU A 64 10.67 -15.36 17.81
CA LEU A 64 11.28 -14.04 17.71
C LEU A 64 12.77 -14.11 18.03
N GLN A 65 13.57 -13.71 17.06
CA GLN A 65 15.02 -13.76 17.12
C GLN A 65 15.63 -12.39 16.82
N ARG A 66 16.79 -12.15 17.41
CA ARG A 66 17.62 -10.99 17.12
C ARG A 66 17.85 -10.85 15.61
N GLY A 67 17.82 -9.61 15.11
CA GLY A 67 18.02 -9.27 13.71
C GLY A 67 16.80 -9.52 12.80
N GLN A 68 15.68 -10.04 13.33
CA GLN A 68 14.47 -10.20 12.52
C GLN A 68 13.80 -8.85 12.25
N HIS A 69 13.29 -8.69 11.03
CA HIS A 69 12.35 -7.63 10.67
C HIS A 69 10.95 -8.09 11.05
N ILE A 70 10.27 -7.31 11.88
CA ILE A 70 8.88 -7.53 12.27
C ILE A 70 7.98 -6.41 11.76
N SER A 71 6.72 -6.73 11.52
CA SER A 71 5.65 -5.77 11.31
C SER A 71 4.56 -5.93 12.36
N LEU A 72 4.10 -4.82 12.90
CA LEU A 72 3.05 -4.73 13.90
C LEU A 72 1.88 -3.94 13.34
N ARG A 73 0.66 -4.42 13.55
CA ARG A 73 -0.52 -3.63 13.24
C ARG A 73 -0.72 -2.57 14.31
N SER A 74 -0.53 -1.30 13.97
CA SER A 74 -0.82 -0.16 14.84
C SER A 74 -2.32 -0.11 15.15
N GLN A 75 -2.64 0.05 16.43
CA GLN A 75 -4.00 0.37 16.88
C GLN A 75 -4.38 1.82 16.56
N SER A 76 -3.40 2.71 16.36
CA SER A 76 -3.65 4.06 15.88
C SER A 76 -3.97 4.06 14.39
N THR A 77 -5.09 4.68 14.02
CA THR A 77 -5.45 4.96 12.64
C THR A 77 -4.70 6.20 12.19
N ALA A 78 -3.87 6.08 11.17
CA ALA A 78 -3.16 7.22 10.59
C ALA A 78 -4.16 8.06 9.77
N GLY A 79 -5.05 8.82 10.42
CA GLY A 79 -5.97 9.81 9.82
C GLY A 79 -7.03 9.31 8.82
N PHE A 80 -6.84 8.15 8.20
CA PHE A 80 -7.65 7.61 7.09
C PHE A 80 -8.41 6.33 7.48
N GLY A 81 -8.59 6.07 8.77
CA GLY A 81 -9.39 4.95 9.28
C GLY A 81 -8.82 3.55 9.04
N LYS A 82 -7.64 3.41 8.43
CA LYS A 82 -6.95 2.12 8.28
C LYS A 82 -5.83 1.94 9.31
N PRO A 83 -5.66 0.73 9.84
CA PRO A 83 -4.55 0.41 10.74
C PRO A 83 -3.25 0.42 9.94
N TYR A 84 -2.33 1.30 10.36
CA TYR A 84 -0.99 1.39 9.81
C TYR A 84 -0.16 0.17 10.24
N ARG A 85 0.73 -0.33 9.37
CA ARG A 85 1.71 -1.33 9.77
C ARG A 85 3.01 -0.65 10.15
N HIS A 86 3.37 -0.82 11.40
CA HIS A 86 4.61 -0.36 11.96
C HIS A 86 5.69 -1.43 11.78
N HIS A 87 6.91 -1.04 11.44
CA HIS A 87 7.99 -1.98 11.12
C HIS A 87 9.19 -1.73 12.03
N ALA A 88 9.83 -2.81 12.48
CA ALA A 88 10.93 -2.74 13.43
C ALA A 88 11.96 -3.84 13.20
N ILE A 89 13.18 -3.62 13.72
CA ILE A 89 14.20 -4.65 13.84
C ILE A 89 14.27 -5.13 15.29
N VAL A 90 14.13 -6.43 15.51
CA VAL A 90 14.25 -7.05 16.84
C VAL A 90 15.71 -7.03 17.26
N LYS A 91 16.06 -6.23 18.26
CA LYS A 91 17.39 -6.23 18.86
C LYS A 91 17.57 -7.39 19.83
N GLU A 92 16.55 -7.66 20.64
CA GLU A 92 16.60 -8.68 21.69
C GLU A 92 15.18 -9.06 22.14
N THR A 93 15.00 -10.32 22.50
CA THR A 93 13.80 -10.80 23.21
C THR A 93 14.13 -10.84 24.69
N ILE A 94 13.54 -9.92 25.48
CA ILE A 94 13.89 -9.74 26.90
C ILE A 94 13.17 -10.77 27.77
N SER A 95 11.87 -10.95 27.56
CA SER A 95 11.08 -11.90 28.35
C SER A 95 9.87 -12.41 27.57
N CYS A 96 9.46 -13.63 27.91
CA CYS A 96 8.28 -14.29 27.38
C CYS A 96 7.52 -14.89 28.55
N VAL A 97 6.39 -14.29 28.93
CA VAL A 97 5.55 -14.76 30.04
C VAL A 97 4.15 -14.99 29.51
N GLY A 98 3.78 -16.26 29.32
CA GLY A 98 2.53 -16.63 28.66
C GLY A 98 2.48 -16.08 27.23
N ASN A 99 1.44 -15.30 26.91
CA ASN A 99 1.25 -14.66 25.61
C ASN A 99 1.90 -13.27 25.50
N ILE A 100 2.49 -12.77 26.59
CA ILE A 100 3.14 -11.47 26.60
C ILE A 100 4.61 -11.66 26.29
N THR A 101 5.08 -10.99 25.24
CA THR A 101 6.49 -10.92 24.87
C THR A 101 7.00 -9.49 25.02
N THR A 102 8.13 -9.33 25.70
CA THR A 102 8.82 -8.03 25.81
C THR A 102 10.04 -8.04 24.91
N LEU A 103 10.07 -7.10 23.97
CA LEU A 103 11.08 -6.98 22.94
C LEU A 103 11.83 -5.67 23.09
N ARG A 104 13.13 -5.73 22.83
CA ARG A 104 13.93 -4.54 22.54
C ARG A 104 13.99 -4.35 21.05
N LEU A 105 13.55 -3.21 20.56
CA LEU A 105 13.36 -2.93 19.14
C LEU A 105 14.15 -1.70 18.71
N ILE A 106 14.65 -1.72 17.46
CA ILE A 106 15.14 -0.51 16.78
C ILE A 106 14.15 -0.17 15.68
N HIS A 107 13.52 1.02 15.76
CA HIS A 107 12.49 1.44 14.81
C HIS A 107 12.20 2.94 14.88
N PHE A 108 11.37 3.45 13.97
CA PHE A 108 10.91 4.83 14.00
C PHE A 108 9.76 5.04 14.98
N GLU A 109 9.94 5.91 15.95
CA GLU A 109 8.90 6.28 16.91
C GLU A 109 8.64 7.79 16.87
N LYS A 110 7.38 8.19 17.12
CA LYS A 110 7.00 9.60 17.27
C LYS A 110 7.09 9.99 18.74
N GLN A 111 8.10 10.78 19.11
CA GLN A 111 8.21 11.34 20.45
C GLN A 111 8.24 12.87 20.40
N LYS A 112 7.43 13.51 21.25
CA LYS A 112 7.32 14.98 21.36
C LYS A 112 7.14 15.69 20.01
N GLY A 113 6.36 15.09 19.11
CA GLY A 113 6.06 15.64 17.78
C GLY A 113 7.14 15.41 16.71
N LYS A 114 8.30 14.81 17.05
CA LYS A 114 9.36 14.46 16.10
C LYS A 114 9.42 12.95 15.91
N ILE A 115 9.58 12.50 14.67
CA ILE A 115 9.74 11.08 14.34
C ILE A 115 11.22 10.81 14.11
N LYS A 116 11.78 9.87 14.88
CA LYS A 116 13.20 9.48 14.84
C LYS A 116 13.34 7.99 15.10
N ILE A 117 14.51 7.43 14.82
CA ILE A 117 14.82 6.05 15.19
C ILE A 117 15.16 5.99 16.68
N TYR A 118 14.55 5.04 17.38
CA TYR A 118 14.78 4.78 18.79
C TYR A 118 15.13 3.32 19.03
N ASP A 119 15.83 3.08 20.14
CA ASP A 119 15.99 1.79 20.78
C ASP A 119 14.98 1.74 21.94
N SER A 120 13.83 1.09 21.71
CA SER A 120 12.72 1.04 22.67
C SER A 120 12.55 -0.37 23.23
N ILE A 121 11.99 -0.45 24.44
CA ILE A 121 11.53 -1.70 25.04
C ILE A 121 10.00 -1.67 25.02
N GLU A 122 9.39 -2.64 24.36
CA GLU A 122 7.95 -2.72 24.17
C GLU A 122 7.43 -4.11 24.49
N SER A 123 6.28 -4.18 25.15
CA SER A 123 5.61 -5.43 25.49
C SER A 123 4.36 -5.62 24.63
N TYR A 124 4.22 -6.79 24.04
CA TYR A 124 3.11 -7.16 23.18
C TYR A 124 2.43 -8.42 23.68
N ASP A 125 1.10 -8.36 23.78
CA ASP A 125 0.26 -9.55 23.93
C ASP A 125 -0.03 -10.15 22.56
N LEU A 126 0.48 -11.35 22.27
CA LEU A 126 0.34 -12.04 20.99
C LEU A 126 -1.10 -12.48 20.67
N THR A 127 -2.03 -12.41 21.63
CA THR A 127 -3.46 -12.67 21.37
C THR A 127 -4.21 -11.43 20.88
N ILE A 128 -3.71 -10.24 21.23
CA ILE A 128 -4.34 -8.96 20.92
C ILE A 128 -3.60 -8.27 19.76
N HIS A 129 -2.27 -8.33 19.76
CA HIS A 129 -1.41 -7.63 18.82
C HIS A 129 -1.08 -8.53 17.64
N GLU A 130 -1.42 -8.08 16.43
CA GLU A 130 -1.07 -8.78 15.19
C GLU A 130 0.41 -8.53 14.86
N LEU A 131 1.27 -9.38 15.42
CA LEU A 131 2.71 -9.38 15.19
C LEU A 131 3.07 -10.37 14.07
N ARG A 132 3.89 -9.92 13.10
CA ARG A 132 4.36 -10.77 11.99
C ARG A 132 5.87 -10.61 11.79
N ILE A 133 6.55 -11.70 11.46
CA ILE A 133 7.96 -11.71 11.01
C ILE A 133 7.99 -11.59 9.50
N ILE A 134 8.77 -10.64 8.98
CA ILE A 134 9.05 -10.47 7.57
C ILE A 134 10.29 -11.31 7.22
N THR A 135 10.06 -12.47 6.60
CA THR A 135 11.13 -13.37 6.17
C THR A 135 11.47 -13.11 4.70
N TYR A 136 12.70 -12.70 4.44
CA TYR A 136 13.20 -12.55 3.07
C TYR A 136 13.71 -13.90 2.58
N ILE A 137 13.41 -14.26 1.32
CA ILE A 137 13.90 -15.52 0.71
C ILE A 137 15.43 -15.48 0.58
N HIS A 138 15.99 -14.30 0.35
CA HIS A 138 17.44 -14.09 0.19
C HIS A 138 17.90 -12.92 1.07
N PRO A 139 17.98 -13.09 2.40
CA PRO A 139 18.52 -12.06 3.28
C PRO A 139 19.99 -11.83 2.93
N ARG A 140 20.43 -10.57 2.90
CA ARG A 140 21.80 -10.24 2.50
C ARG A 140 22.79 -10.33 3.65
N TYR A 141 22.31 -10.12 4.88
CA TYR A 141 23.14 -9.93 6.05
C TYR A 141 22.77 -10.91 7.16
N SER A 142 23.76 -11.32 7.95
CA SER A 142 23.53 -12.08 9.16
C SER A 142 22.80 -11.24 10.20
N PRO A 143 22.10 -11.85 11.17
CA PRO A 143 21.46 -11.14 12.28
C PRO A 143 22.36 -10.09 12.96
N GLU A 144 23.62 -10.41 13.22
CA GLU A 144 24.58 -9.52 13.89
C GLU A 144 24.92 -8.30 13.03
N LYS A 145 24.99 -8.50 11.71
CA LYS A 145 25.23 -7.40 10.77
C LYS A 145 23.98 -6.55 10.57
N ILE A 146 22.78 -7.15 10.60
CA ILE A 146 21.51 -6.42 10.58
C ILE A 146 21.41 -5.50 11.80
N ILE A 147 21.72 -6.01 12.99
CA ILE A 147 21.72 -5.18 14.21
C ILE A 147 22.76 -4.08 14.14
N ARG A 148 24.00 -4.39 13.75
CA ARG A 148 25.04 -3.36 13.59
C ARG A 148 24.62 -2.24 12.64
N ARG A 149 23.93 -2.57 11.54
CA ARG A 149 23.38 -1.59 10.60
C ARG A 149 22.28 -0.75 11.25
N ALA A 150 21.35 -1.37 11.98
CA ALA A 150 20.28 -0.66 12.67
C ALA A 150 20.84 0.29 13.76
N GLU A 151 21.82 -0.17 14.53
CA GLU A 151 22.52 0.60 15.56
C GLU A 151 23.36 1.74 14.97
N GLN A 152 24.00 1.52 13.81
CA GLN A 152 24.72 2.59 13.12
C GLN A 152 23.79 3.77 12.82
N VAL A 153 22.61 3.52 12.25
CA VAL A 153 21.65 4.59 11.94
C VAL A 153 21.10 5.25 13.21
N LEU A 154 20.87 4.46 14.26
CA LEU A 154 20.47 4.97 15.57
C LEU A 154 21.54 5.93 16.15
N ASN A 155 22.82 5.52 16.12
CA ASN A 155 23.94 6.26 16.68
C ASN A 155 24.28 7.52 15.89
N GLU A 156 24.06 7.50 14.58
CA GLU A 156 24.13 8.68 13.73
C GLU A 156 22.99 9.68 14.05
N CYS A 157 22.13 9.44 15.05
CA CYS A 157 20.96 10.27 15.39
C CYS A 157 19.99 10.48 14.21
N GLY A 158 20.02 9.54 13.27
CA GLY A 158 19.40 9.68 11.96
C GLY A 158 20.20 10.55 10.99
N GLU A 159 21.23 11.31 11.39
CA GLU A 159 22.04 12.12 10.47
C GLU A 159 22.50 11.32 9.24
N GLY A 160 22.47 11.97 8.08
CA GLY A 160 22.56 11.27 6.81
C GLY A 160 21.20 10.73 6.34
N LYS A 161 21.16 9.46 5.94
CA LYS A 161 20.10 8.94 5.06
C LYS A 161 18.71 8.83 5.72
N PHE A 162 18.65 8.61 7.03
CA PHE A 162 17.39 8.44 7.77
C PHE A 162 17.06 9.66 8.66
N ALA A 163 17.62 10.83 8.34
CA ALA A 163 17.61 12.03 9.20
C ALA A 163 16.24 12.66 9.29
N ASN A 164 15.48 12.55 8.21
CA ASN A 164 14.17 13.13 8.06
C ASN A 164 13.18 12.00 7.81
N TYR A 165 12.54 11.52 8.88
CA TYR A 165 11.39 10.64 8.72
C TYR A 165 10.35 11.36 7.85
N ASN A 166 9.90 10.65 6.84
CA ASN A 166 8.84 11.10 5.97
C ASN A 166 7.95 9.89 5.72
N MET A 167 6.67 9.98 6.10
CA MET A 167 5.67 8.92 5.87
C MET A 167 5.68 8.42 4.44
N LEU A 168 6.10 9.31 3.55
CA LEU A 168 6.38 9.00 2.18
C LEU A 168 7.85 8.50 2.06
N THR A 169 8.88 9.33 2.17
CA THR A 169 10.20 9.02 1.56
C THR A 169 11.15 8.15 2.40
N CYS A 170 10.82 7.91 3.68
CA CYS A 170 11.72 7.28 4.64
C CYS A 170 10.88 6.76 5.81
N ASN A 171 10.15 5.67 5.59
CA ASN A 171 9.26 5.09 6.59
C ASN A 171 9.94 3.96 7.38
N CYS A 172 9.21 3.33 8.30
CA CYS A 172 9.74 2.23 9.10
C CYS A 172 10.01 0.95 8.28
N GLU A 173 9.26 0.70 7.21
CA GLU A 173 9.46 -0.43 6.31
C GLU A 173 10.76 -0.27 5.51
N ASP A 174 11.03 0.94 5.01
CA ASP A 174 12.27 1.31 4.33
C ASP A 174 13.49 0.97 5.18
N PHE A 175 13.46 1.44 6.42
CA PHE A 175 14.55 1.25 7.36
C PHE A 175 14.78 -0.23 7.65
N ALA A 176 13.73 -0.97 8.02
CA ALA A 176 13.87 -2.37 8.35
C ALA A 176 14.30 -3.22 7.13
N THR A 177 13.77 -2.91 5.95
CA THR A 177 14.20 -3.55 4.69
C THR A 177 15.67 -3.26 4.38
N TRP A 178 16.10 -2.00 4.48
CA TRP A 178 17.50 -1.63 4.27
C TRP A 178 18.45 -2.31 5.26
N CYS A 179 18.03 -2.51 6.50
CA CYS A 179 18.80 -3.26 7.48
C CYS A 179 19.04 -4.71 7.05
N VAL A 180 18.04 -5.38 6.46
CA VAL A 180 18.10 -6.81 6.07
C VAL A 180 18.71 -7.06 4.70
N VAL A 181 18.31 -6.30 3.68
CA VAL A 181 18.72 -6.55 2.27
C VAL A 181 19.75 -5.54 1.75
N GLY A 182 19.94 -4.42 2.45
CA GLY A 182 20.91 -3.39 2.06
C GLY A 182 20.57 -2.61 0.80
N LYS A 183 19.32 -2.71 0.34
CA LYS A 183 18.78 -1.91 -0.76
C LYS A 183 17.77 -0.92 -0.19
N GLU A 184 17.75 0.27 -0.77
CA GLU A 184 17.05 1.46 -0.27
C GLU A 184 15.71 1.63 -0.97
N GLU A 185 14.75 0.71 -0.78
CA GLU A 185 13.48 0.85 -1.50
C GLU A 185 12.28 0.34 -0.71
N SER A 186 11.51 1.28 -0.15
CA SER A 186 10.06 1.23 -0.10
C SER A 186 9.50 2.00 -1.30
N PHE A 187 8.61 1.29 -1.94
CA PHE A 187 8.20 1.43 -3.33
C PHE A 187 7.22 2.59 -3.56
N GLN A 188 6.59 3.09 -2.50
CA GLN A 188 5.42 3.95 -2.63
C GLN A 188 5.77 5.40 -2.99
N VAL A 189 7.02 5.85 -2.78
CA VAL A 189 7.21 7.30 -2.56
C VAL A 189 8.21 8.01 -3.46
N GLN A 190 9.38 7.44 -3.80
CA GLN A 190 10.24 8.12 -4.81
C GLN A 190 9.45 8.38 -6.11
N THR A 191 8.45 7.54 -6.36
CA THR A 191 7.55 7.60 -7.51
C THR A 191 6.42 8.61 -7.33
N LEU A 192 5.75 8.71 -6.17
CA LEU A 192 4.62 9.63 -5.98
C LEU A 192 5.06 11.10 -6.11
N ARG A 193 6.25 11.45 -5.63
CA ARG A 193 6.78 12.81 -5.75
C ARG A 193 7.06 13.22 -7.21
N VAL A 194 7.78 12.38 -7.96
CA VAL A 194 8.12 12.65 -9.36
C VAL A 194 6.86 12.68 -10.23
N VAL A 195 5.89 11.84 -9.92
CA VAL A 195 4.61 11.75 -10.65
C VAL A 195 3.71 12.92 -10.31
N ILE A 196 3.55 13.32 -9.04
CA ILE A 196 2.81 14.53 -8.68
C ILE A 196 3.46 15.77 -9.30
N GLU A 197 4.79 15.92 -9.22
CA GLU A 197 5.49 17.06 -9.81
C GLU A 197 5.32 17.11 -11.35
N ASN A 198 5.40 15.97 -12.05
CA ASN A 198 5.24 15.92 -13.51
C ASN A 198 3.78 16.07 -13.97
N ILE A 199 2.82 15.45 -13.29
CA ILE A 199 1.38 15.61 -13.55
C ILE A 199 0.99 17.08 -13.37
N LEU A 200 1.42 17.70 -12.27
CA LEU A 200 1.07 19.09 -11.99
C LEU A 200 1.69 20.06 -13.02
N LYS A 201 2.85 19.71 -13.59
CA LYS A 201 3.53 20.50 -14.62
C LYS A 201 2.86 20.34 -15.99
N TYR A 202 2.43 19.13 -16.36
CA TYR A 202 1.81 18.82 -17.65
C TYR A 202 0.32 19.18 -17.72
N VAL A 203 -0.46 18.87 -16.67
CA VAL A 203 -1.92 19.10 -16.64
C VAL A 203 -2.25 20.56 -16.39
N PHE A 204 -1.45 21.28 -15.61
CA PHE A 204 -1.69 22.69 -15.27
C PHE A 204 -0.73 23.67 -15.95
N GLY A 205 0.06 23.22 -16.93
CA GLY A 205 0.86 24.07 -17.81
C GLY A 205 1.85 25.00 -17.09
N GLY A 206 2.37 24.61 -15.93
CA GLY A 206 3.28 25.45 -15.13
C GLY A 206 2.61 26.61 -14.38
N ASN A 207 1.28 26.65 -14.29
CA ASN A 207 0.58 27.70 -13.56
C ASN A 207 0.65 27.44 -12.05
N SER A 208 1.69 28.00 -11.42
CA SER A 208 2.09 27.74 -10.02
C SER A 208 0.98 27.91 -8.97
N LYS A 209 -0.09 28.66 -9.27
CA LYS A 209 -1.26 28.83 -8.40
C LYS A 209 -2.16 27.59 -8.36
N ILE A 210 -2.40 26.93 -9.49
CA ILE A 210 -3.24 25.72 -9.56
C ILE A 210 -2.47 24.51 -9.01
N THR A 211 -1.18 24.44 -9.31
CA THR A 211 -0.25 23.48 -8.70
C THR A 211 -0.24 23.58 -7.17
N LYS A 212 -0.14 24.81 -6.63
CA LYS A 212 -0.26 25.07 -5.18
C LYS A 212 -1.65 24.76 -4.65
N PHE A 213 -2.69 25.00 -5.43
CA PHE A 213 -4.09 24.72 -5.06
C PHE A 213 -4.37 23.22 -4.95
N VAL A 214 -3.93 22.38 -5.89
CA VAL A 214 -4.10 20.92 -5.84
C VAL A 214 -3.27 20.30 -4.73
N LEU A 215 -2.03 20.77 -4.53
CA LEU A 215 -1.22 20.40 -3.36
C LEU A 215 -1.92 20.80 -2.07
N LYS A 216 -2.52 22.00 -1.98
CA LYS A 216 -3.34 22.39 -0.83
C LYS A 216 -4.53 21.45 -0.66
N ALA A 217 -5.32 21.21 -1.71
CA ALA A 217 -6.55 20.43 -1.69
C ALA A 217 -6.36 18.95 -1.31
N LEU A 218 -5.20 18.35 -1.61
CA LEU A 218 -4.83 17.03 -1.09
C LEU A 218 -4.63 17.01 0.44
N PHE A 219 -4.53 18.18 1.08
CA PHE A 219 -4.36 18.39 2.52
C PHE A 219 -5.48 19.26 3.16
N LEU A 220 -6.55 19.62 2.43
CA LEU A 220 -7.66 20.42 2.96
C LEU A 220 -8.76 19.55 3.57
N SER A 221 -9.57 20.15 4.45
CA SER A 221 -10.82 19.55 4.91
C SER A 221 -11.90 19.59 3.81
N SER A 222 -12.97 18.81 3.97
CA SER A 222 -14.08 18.67 3.00
C SER A 222 -14.67 19.99 2.52
N ASP A 223 -14.65 21.01 3.38
CA ASP A 223 -15.41 22.24 3.19
C ASP A 223 -14.71 23.20 2.22
N GLU A 224 -13.37 23.15 2.16
CA GLU A 224 -12.59 24.02 1.28
C GLU A 224 -12.58 23.50 -0.18
N ILE A 225 -12.71 22.18 -0.37
CA ILE A 225 -12.85 21.54 -1.70
C ILE A 225 -14.17 21.95 -2.36
N ALA A 226 -15.26 22.04 -1.58
CA ALA A 226 -16.58 22.41 -2.09
C ALA A 226 -16.63 23.83 -2.67
N SER A 227 -15.90 24.78 -2.07
CA SER A 227 -15.89 26.20 -2.52
C SER A 227 -15.16 26.43 -3.85
N ALA A 228 -14.22 25.55 -4.23
CA ALA A 228 -13.43 25.72 -5.44
C ALA A 228 -14.11 25.15 -6.68
N MET A 229 -14.92 24.09 -6.51
CA MET A 229 -15.62 23.44 -7.62
C MET A 229 -16.75 24.29 -8.21
N THR A 230 -17.17 25.37 -7.55
CA THR A 230 -18.25 26.25 -8.01
C THR A 230 -17.81 27.30 -9.05
N SER A 231 -16.50 27.45 -9.29
CA SER A 231 -15.96 28.61 -10.03
C SER A 231 -15.53 28.36 -11.49
N SER A 232 -15.51 27.11 -11.99
CA SER A 232 -15.16 26.85 -13.40
C SER A 232 -16.05 25.81 -14.06
N THR A 233 -16.78 26.21 -15.09
CA THR A 233 -17.58 25.34 -15.97
C THR A 233 -16.73 24.51 -16.94
N ALA A 234 -15.40 24.65 -16.91
CA ALA A 234 -14.43 23.80 -17.59
C ALA A 234 -14.28 22.42 -16.91
N THR A 235 -15.40 21.72 -16.94
CA THR A 235 -15.61 20.29 -17.17
C THR A 235 -14.87 19.30 -16.25
N PRO A 236 -15.57 18.67 -15.29
CA PRO A 236 -15.13 17.45 -14.59
C PRO A 236 -14.54 16.36 -15.50
N VAL A 237 -14.94 16.35 -16.78
CA VAL A 237 -14.38 15.51 -17.85
C VAL A 237 -12.88 15.75 -18.05
N GLY A 238 -12.44 17.01 -18.13
CA GLY A 238 -11.03 17.35 -18.32
C GLY A 238 -10.15 16.88 -17.15
N LEU A 239 -10.67 16.97 -15.93
CA LEU A 239 -9.99 16.45 -14.73
C LEU A 239 -9.87 14.91 -14.76
N LEU A 240 -10.94 14.20 -15.13
CA LEU A 240 -10.92 12.73 -15.24
C LEU A 240 -9.98 12.25 -16.36
N VAL A 241 -10.01 12.91 -17.52
CA VAL A 241 -9.10 12.57 -18.63
C VAL A 241 -7.65 12.85 -18.23
N GLY A 242 -7.40 14.01 -17.61
CA GLY A 242 -6.07 14.37 -17.11
C GLY A 242 -5.55 13.38 -16.08
N SER A 243 -6.39 12.91 -15.16
CA SER A 243 -6.01 11.95 -14.13
C SER A 243 -5.74 10.54 -14.68
N VAL A 244 -6.48 10.10 -15.71
CA VAL A 244 -6.21 8.84 -16.43
C VAL A 244 -4.86 8.88 -17.16
N VAL A 245 -4.60 9.94 -17.93
CA VAL A 245 -3.32 10.12 -18.64
C VAL A 245 -2.15 10.18 -17.66
N ALA A 246 -2.33 10.92 -16.56
CA ALA A 246 -1.39 10.98 -15.46
C ALA A 246 -1.04 9.59 -14.88
N TYR A 247 -2.05 8.76 -14.60
CA TYR A 247 -1.82 7.42 -14.08
C TYR A 247 -1.16 6.48 -15.09
N PHE A 248 -1.47 6.65 -16.38
CA PHE A 248 -0.82 5.90 -17.44
C PHE A 248 0.68 6.20 -17.51
N ILE A 249 1.06 7.48 -17.48
CA ILE A 249 2.47 7.91 -17.45
C ILE A 249 3.17 7.34 -16.20
N TYR A 250 2.49 7.34 -15.04
CA TYR A 250 2.98 6.68 -13.83
C TYR A 250 3.27 5.20 -14.06
N CYS A 251 2.33 4.45 -14.68
CA CYS A 251 2.51 3.02 -14.95
C CYS A 251 3.68 2.75 -15.90
N ILE A 252 3.88 3.58 -16.92
CA ILE A 252 5.04 3.48 -17.83
C ILE A 252 6.34 3.73 -17.07
N TYR A 253 6.43 4.86 -16.37
CA TYR A 253 7.62 5.24 -15.59
C TYR A 253 8.00 4.11 -14.62
N PHE A 254 7.00 3.57 -13.93
CA PHE A 254 7.21 2.51 -12.96
C PHE A 254 7.63 1.19 -13.58
N THR A 255 7.05 0.84 -14.73
CA THR A 255 7.48 -0.31 -15.53
C THR A 255 8.95 -0.17 -15.92
N VAL A 256 9.37 1.01 -16.39
CA VAL A 256 10.78 1.29 -16.74
C VAL A 256 11.68 1.19 -15.51
N SER A 257 11.27 1.75 -14.37
CA SER A 257 12.02 1.67 -13.10
C SER A 257 12.23 0.23 -12.65
N LEU A 258 11.16 -0.57 -12.63
CA LEU A 258 11.21 -1.99 -12.30
C LEU A 258 12.11 -2.79 -13.26
N CYS A 259 12.03 -2.51 -14.55
CA CYS A 259 12.92 -3.11 -15.55
C CYS A 259 14.38 -2.69 -15.32
N LYS A 260 14.67 -1.43 -14.98
CA LYS A 260 16.02 -0.97 -14.64
C LYS A 260 16.55 -1.70 -13.40
N GLN A 261 15.75 -1.83 -12.35
CA GLN A 261 16.12 -2.59 -11.16
C GLN A 261 16.43 -4.07 -11.49
N TYR A 262 15.71 -4.66 -12.44
CA TYR A 262 15.93 -6.03 -12.88
C TYR A 262 17.19 -6.19 -13.73
N PHE A 263 17.33 -5.38 -14.78
CA PHE A 263 18.40 -5.52 -15.78
C PHE A 263 19.73 -4.93 -15.30
N LYS A 264 19.70 -3.76 -14.65
CA LYS A 264 20.90 -3.02 -14.24
C LYS A 264 21.33 -3.37 -12.82
N ASP A 265 20.43 -3.22 -11.86
CA ASP A 265 20.81 -3.23 -10.43
C ASP A 265 20.70 -4.61 -9.79
N ARG A 266 20.18 -5.59 -10.55
CA ARG A 266 19.83 -6.94 -10.09
C ARG A 266 19.10 -6.88 -8.73
N ALA A 267 18.23 -5.91 -8.53
CA ALA A 267 17.55 -5.62 -7.27
C ALA A 267 16.25 -6.37 -7.10
N ILE A 268 15.64 -6.78 -8.21
CA ILE A 268 14.42 -7.56 -8.24
C ILE A 268 14.65 -8.85 -9.02
N CYS A 269 14.04 -9.95 -8.59
CA CYS A 269 14.08 -11.20 -9.34
C CYS A 269 12.99 -11.20 -10.44
N LYS A 270 13.10 -12.10 -11.43
CA LYS A 270 12.15 -12.17 -12.56
C LYS A 270 10.69 -12.41 -12.10
N SER A 271 10.49 -13.29 -11.11
CA SER A 271 9.15 -13.58 -10.56
C SER A 271 8.57 -12.35 -9.86
N CYS A 272 9.35 -11.73 -8.95
CA CYS A 272 8.95 -10.52 -8.24
C CYS A 272 8.70 -9.34 -9.21
N LEU A 273 9.50 -9.19 -10.29
CA LEU A 273 9.25 -8.21 -11.38
C LEU A 273 7.89 -8.44 -12.05
N ARG A 274 7.63 -9.67 -12.50
CA ARG A 274 6.36 -10.03 -13.15
C ARG A 274 5.17 -9.74 -12.24
N LYS A 275 5.26 -10.12 -10.96
CA LYS A 275 4.20 -9.88 -9.96
C LYS A 275 3.92 -8.39 -9.79
N GLN A 276 4.95 -7.55 -9.68
CA GLN A 276 4.79 -6.10 -9.53
C GLN A 276 4.21 -5.45 -10.80
N LEU A 277 4.66 -5.86 -11.98
CA LEU A 277 4.11 -5.36 -13.25
C LEU A 277 2.63 -5.74 -13.39
N VAL A 278 2.26 -7.00 -13.12
CA VAL A 278 0.86 -7.43 -13.16
C VAL A 278 0.01 -6.63 -12.17
N LYS A 279 0.48 -6.49 -10.92
CA LYS A 279 -0.24 -5.69 -9.90
C LYS A 279 -0.47 -4.26 -10.38
N LEU A 280 0.56 -3.59 -10.89
CA LEU A 280 0.50 -2.23 -11.41
C LEU A 280 -0.54 -2.08 -12.54
N TRP A 281 -0.48 -2.95 -13.55
CA TRP A 281 -1.36 -2.85 -14.72
C TRP A 281 -2.80 -3.28 -14.44
N VAL A 282 -3.01 -4.17 -13.47
CA VAL A 282 -4.35 -4.48 -12.94
C VAL A 282 -4.93 -3.26 -12.23
N GLN A 283 -4.15 -2.57 -11.39
CA GLN A 283 -4.60 -1.34 -10.72
C GLN A 283 -4.95 -0.23 -11.74
N PHE A 284 -4.13 -0.08 -12.78
CA PHE A 284 -4.42 0.83 -13.90
C PHE A 284 -5.72 0.48 -14.61
N SER A 285 -5.94 -0.79 -14.94
CA SER A 285 -7.16 -1.26 -15.59
C SER A 285 -8.41 -1.00 -14.74
N VAL A 286 -8.35 -1.27 -13.43
CA VAL A 286 -9.44 -0.98 -12.48
C VAL A 286 -9.71 0.53 -12.46
N TYR A 287 -8.67 1.35 -12.41
CA TYR A 287 -8.80 2.81 -12.39
C TYR A 287 -9.43 3.38 -13.67
N ILE A 288 -9.08 2.86 -14.85
CA ILE A 288 -9.75 3.24 -16.10
C ILE A 288 -11.22 2.83 -16.05
N GLY A 289 -11.51 1.61 -15.59
CA GLY A 289 -12.89 1.11 -15.50
C GLY A 289 -13.76 1.99 -14.61
N THR A 290 -13.26 2.37 -13.42
CA THR A 290 -13.99 3.26 -12.51
C THR A 290 -14.11 4.67 -13.08
N SER A 291 -13.05 5.22 -13.68
CA SER A 291 -13.08 6.55 -14.30
C SER A 291 -14.05 6.63 -15.48
N SER A 292 -14.12 5.57 -16.29
CA SER A 292 -15.06 5.45 -17.41
C SER A 292 -16.51 5.35 -16.93
N LEU A 293 -16.76 4.59 -15.85
CA LEU A 293 -18.06 4.52 -15.21
C LEU A 293 -18.47 5.89 -14.64
N THR A 294 -17.57 6.58 -13.94
CA THR A 294 -17.81 7.95 -13.46
C THR A 294 -18.16 8.88 -14.62
N PHE A 295 -17.41 8.82 -15.72
CA PHE A 295 -17.69 9.62 -16.92
C PHE A 295 -19.08 9.31 -17.49
N TYR A 296 -19.45 8.03 -17.59
CA TYR A 296 -20.77 7.60 -18.06
C TYR A 296 -21.89 8.17 -17.17
N VAL A 297 -21.76 8.06 -15.84
CA VAL A 297 -22.75 8.60 -14.90
C VAL A 297 -22.85 10.12 -15.01
N LEU A 298 -21.72 10.83 -15.10
CA LEU A 298 -21.71 12.28 -15.27
C LEU A 298 -22.34 12.72 -16.59
N ARG A 299 -22.17 11.95 -17.67
CA ARG A 299 -22.68 12.32 -19.00
C ARG A 299 -24.15 12.00 -19.18
N TYR A 300 -24.60 10.83 -18.71
CA TYR A 300 -25.92 10.29 -19.06
C TYR A 300 -26.92 10.28 -17.90
N VAL A 301 -26.46 10.13 -16.67
CA VAL A 301 -27.35 10.05 -15.50
C VAL A 301 -27.54 11.43 -14.86
N LEU A 302 -26.48 12.21 -14.76
CA LEU A 302 -26.51 13.53 -14.12
C LEU A 302 -27.55 14.49 -14.74
N PRO A 303 -27.72 14.57 -16.08
CA PRO A 303 -28.74 15.45 -16.69
C PRO A 303 -30.19 15.04 -16.37
N LEU A 304 -30.41 13.79 -15.92
CA LEU A 304 -31.72 13.27 -15.55
C LEU A 304 -32.08 13.57 -14.09
N LEU A 305 -31.12 14.08 -13.31
CA LEU A 305 -31.30 14.40 -11.90
C LEU A 305 -31.61 15.88 -11.72
N THR A 306 -32.41 16.19 -10.71
CA THR A 306 -32.59 17.58 -10.29
C THR A 306 -31.25 18.14 -9.78
N PRO A 307 -31.00 19.46 -9.89
CA PRO A 307 -29.76 20.07 -9.40
C PRO A 307 -29.44 19.72 -7.93
N ALA A 308 -30.47 19.61 -7.10
CA ALA A 308 -30.36 19.23 -5.68
C ALA A 308 -29.83 17.80 -5.46
N ALA A 309 -30.10 16.87 -6.38
CA ALA A 309 -29.62 15.49 -6.32
C ALA A 309 -28.33 15.27 -7.13
N GLY A 310 -28.14 16.04 -8.21
CA GLY A 310 -27.00 15.88 -9.13
C GLY A 310 -25.67 16.31 -8.52
N ILE A 311 -25.62 17.46 -7.84
CA ILE A 311 -24.36 18.00 -7.28
C ILE A 311 -23.77 17.05 -6.20
N PRO A 312 -24.55 16.57 -5.20
CA PRO A 312 -24.03 15.63 -4.21
C PRO A 312 -23.53 14.32 -4.83
N LEU A 313 -24.26 13.78 -5.82
CA LEU A 313 -23.86 12.55 -6.51
C LEU A 313 -22.55 12.73 -7.30
N MET A 314 -22.38 13.87 -7.98
CA MET A 314 -21.14 14.21 -8.68
C MET A 314 -19.96 14.27 -7.72
N VAL A 315 -20.09 14.98 -6.59
CA VAL A 315 -19.04 15.09 -5.57
C VAL A 315 -18.71 13.70 -5.01
N LEU A 316 -19.71 12.89 -4.67
CA LEU A 316 -19.51 11.53 -4.18
C LEU A 316 -18.73 10.67 -5.18
N LEU A 317 -19.09 10.70 -6.46
CA LEU A 317 -18.40 9.93 -7.51
C LEU A 317 -16.95 10.37 -7.71
N LEU A 318 -16.69 11.67 -7.66
CA LEU A 318 -15.32 12.21 -7.71
C LEU A 318 -14.50 11.80 -6.49
N VAL A 319 -15.08 11.89 -5.29
CA VAL A 319 -14.44 11.46 -4.05
C VAL A 319 -14.16 9.97 -4.07
N VAL A 320 -15.11 9.14 -4.49
CA VAL A 320 -14.93 7.68 -4.58
C VAL A 320 -13.88 7.33 -5.63
N SER A 321 -13.90 7.95 -6.82
CA SER A 321 -12.90 7.68 -7.86
C SER A 321 -11.48 8.10 -7.41
N THR A 322 -11.36 9.26 -6.76
CA THR A 322 -10.08 9.76 -6.23
C THR A 322 -9.61 8.96 -5.02
N ALA A 323 -10.52 8.55 -4.14
CA ALA A 323 -10.21 7.68 -3.01
C ALA A 323 -9.77 6.30 -3.50
N LEU A 324 -10.41 5.73 -4.51
CA LEU A 324 -9.96 4.48 -5.11
C LEU A 324 -8.57 4.63 -5.74
N PHE A 325 -8.28 5.76 -6.40
CA PHE A 325 -6.95 6.08 -6.93
C PHE A 325 -5.85 6.11 -5.85
N ILE A 326 -6.14 6.70 -4.69
CA ILE A 326 -5.18 6.84 -3.59
C ILE A 326 -5.10 5.54 -2.76
N ILE A 327 -6.23 4.89 -2.52
CA ILE A 327 -6.35 3.79 -1.57
C ILE A 327 -5.95 2.46 -2.21
N ILE A 328 -6.27 2.20 -3.49
CA ILE A 328 -5.95 0.93 -4.15
C ILE A 328 -4.44 0.63 -4.15
N PRO A 329 -3.53 1.60 -4.44
CA PRO A 329 -2.09 1.39 -4.31
C PRO A 329 -1.62 1.08 -2.88
N LEU A 330 -2.39 1.49 -1.87
CA LEU A 330 -2.09 1.30 -0.45
C LEU A 330 -2.65 -0.02 0.11
N ILE A 331 -3.49 -0.73 -0.63
CA ILE A 331 -3.95 -2.08 -0.27
C ILE A 331 -2.83 -3.06 -0.64
N LYS A 332 -2.04 -3.44 0.37
CA LYS A 332 -1.08 -4.55 0.30
C LYS A 332 -1.81 -5.87 0.49
#